data_AF-A0A938LRS7-F1
#
_entry.id   AF-A0A938LRS7-F1
#
_cell.length_a   1.000
_cell.length_b   1.000
_cell.length_c   1.000
_cell.angle_alpha   90.00
_cell.angle_beta   90.00
_cell.angle_gamma   90.00
#
_symmetry.space_group_name_H-M   'P 1'
#
loop_
_entity.id
_entity.type
_entity.pdbx_description
1 polymer ?
#
loop_
_entity_poly.entity_id
_entity_poly.type
_entity_poly.pdbx_seq_one_letter_code
_entity_poly.pdbx_strand_id
1 'polypeptide(L)'
;MRIDMDVAEIKRMGRPLGTFLGEFDDCFGRSEPREHLRTYVQGQLSDLPRKSIEPIALAQIAHALGNGIRVRAWTFDELYGRGREFLDGVSAVGQNFVGEIPRDFTGWLQEPRVLRHPGRQEKPKGGRKRRYPRLSRQALPACEVRNLAPYSPVFRKQQGQKFRIKDGEKGPIVWEVEHATFYRKHGPDGLP
;
A
#
# COMPACT_ATOMS: atom_id res chain seq x y z
N MET A 1 22.40 22.15 -12.11
CA MET A 1 23.62 21.33 -12.26
C MET A 1 23.16 19.89 -12.50
N ARG A 2 23.10 19.46 -13.77
CA ARG A 2 22.85 18.06 -14.12
C ARG A 2 24.17 17.33 -13.92
N ILE A 3 24.20 16.38 -12.98
CA ILE A 3 25.30 15.45 -12.88
C ILE A 3 24.98 14.37 -13.90
N ASP A 4 25.54 14.50 -15.11
CA ASP A 4 25.54 13.40 -16.08
C ASP A 4 26.64 12.43 -15.64
N MET A 5 26.22 11.30 -15.09
CA MET A 5 27.10 10.25 -14.55
C MET A 5 26.82 8.97 -15.33
N ASP A 6 27.88 8.31 -15.81
CA ASP A 6 27.77 7.09 -16.61
C ASP A 6 27.26 5.91 -15.76
N VAL A 7 26.48 5.00 -16.35
CA VAL A 7 26.04 3.72 -15.75
C VAL A 7 27.23 2.92 -15.20
N ALA A 8 28.40 3.00 -15.83
CA ALA A 8 29.62 2.36 -15.33
C ALA A 8 30.18 3.03 -14.06
N GLU A 9 30.05 4.36 -13.94
CA GLU A 9 30.43 5.12 -12.75
C GLU A 9 29.46 4.86 -11.59
N ILE A 10 28.15 4.78 -11.86
CA ILE A 10 27.12 4.38 -10.88
C ILE A 10 27.42 2.99 -10.31
N LYS A 11 27.78 2.02 -11.18
CA LYS A 11 28.18 0.67 -10.74
C LYS A 11 29.47 0.66 -9.93
N ARG A 12 30.46 1.52 -10.26
CA ARG A 12 31.70 1.66 -9.50
C ARG A 12 31.51 2.29 -8.12
N MET A 13 30.46 3.09 -7.92
CA MET A 13 30.17 3.71 -6.62
C MET A 13 29.56 2.76 -5.60
N GLY A 14 29.06 1.57 -6.00
CA GLY A 14 28.39 0.66 -5.06
C GLY A 14 29.26 0.22 -3.87
N ARG A 15 30.52 -0.14 -4.11
CA ARG A 15 31.48 -0.50 -3.03
C ARG A 15 31.88 0.70 -2.16
N PRO A 16 32.36 1.83 -2.73
CA PRO A 16 32.68 3.03 -1.96
C PRO A 16 31.50 3.57 -1.14
N LEU A 17 30.29 3.56 -1.71
CA LEU A 17 29.08 3.95 -1.00
C LEU A 17 28.76 3.02 0.16
N GLY A 18 28.94 1.71 -0.03
CA GLY A 18 28.80 0.73 1.05
C GLY A 18 29.78 0.98 2.20
N THR A 19 31.02 1.34 1.88
CA THR A 19 32.04 1.73 2.86
C THR A 19 31.65 3.01 3.60
N PHE A 20 31.26 4.06 2.88
CA PHE A 20 30.82 5.32 3.47
C PHE A 20 29.60 5.14 4.39
N LEU A 21 28.59 4.38 3.97
CA LEU A 21 27.43 4.10 4.82
C LEU A 21 27.80 3.27 6.06
N GLY A 22 28.88 2.49 6.00
CA GLY A 22 29.44 1.78 7.14
C GLY A 22 29.97 2.71 8.23
N GLU A 23 30.36 3.95 7.91
CA GLU A 23 30.79 4.95 8.89
C GLU A 23 29.66 5.36 9.84
N PHE A 24 28.40 5.11 9.47
CA PHE A 24 27.22 5.41 10.28
C PHE A 24 26.64 4.16 10.99
N ASP A 25 27.29 3.00 10.90
CA ASP A 25 26.75 1.77 11.49
C ASP A 25 26.60 1.88 13.02
N ASP A 26 27.46 2.65 13.69
CA ASP A 26 27.45 2.92 15.14
C ASP A 26 26.28 3.81 15.59
N CYS A 27 25.69 4.58 14.68
CA CYS A 27 24.50 5.39 14.92
C CYS A 27 23.24 4.53 15.13
N PHE A 28 23.29 3.24 14.80
CA PHE A 28 22.17 2.31 14.94
C PHE A 28 22.50 1.20 15.95
N GLY A 29 21.64 1.03 16.95
CA GLY A 29 21.78 -0.03 17.95
C GLY A 29 21.42 -1.44 17.44
N ARG A 30 20.90 -1.58 16.22
CA ARG A 30 20.48 -2.86 15.62
C ARG A 30 20.89 -2.95 14.14
N SER A 31 20.95 -4.15 13.59
CA SER A 31 21.38 -4.37 12.20
C SER A 31 20.32 -4.01 11.16
N GLU A 32 19.04 -4.20 11.47
CA GLU A 32 17.94 -3.96 10.52
C GLU A 32 17.86 -2.50 10.05
N PRO A 33 17.95 -1.47 10.94
CA PRO A 33 18.00 -0.07 10.50
C PRO A 33 19.20 0.26 9.60
N ARG A 34 20.34 -0.41 9.80
CA ARG A 34 21.55 -0.23 8.96
C ARG A 34 21.30 -0.75 7.54
N GLU A 35 20.67 -1.91 7.40
CA GLU A 35 20.28 -2.48 6.12
C GLU A 35 19.20 -1.64 5.41
N HIS A 36 18.24 -1.11 6.18
CA HIS A 36 17.22 -0.19 5.65
C HIS A 36 17.83 1.11 5.12
N LEU A 37 18.80 1.71 5.82
CA LEU A 37 19.53 2.89 5.35
C LEU A 37 20.21 2.60 4.00
N ARG A 38 20.92 1.47 3.89
CA ARG A 38 21.58 1.06 2.64
C ARG A 38 20.58 0.91 1.50
N THR A 39 19.48 0.21 1.75
CA THR A 39 18.41 0.00 0.74
C THR A 39 17.79 1.33 0.31
N TYR A 40 17.54 2.23 1.26
CA TYR A 40 16.96 3.53 0.99
C TYR A 40 17.89 4.41 0.16
N VAL A 41 19.17 4.53 0.52
CA VAL A 41 20.15 5.33 -0.22
C VAL A 41 20.38 4.76 -1.62
N GLN A 42 20.47 3.42 -1.76
CA GLN A 42 20.52 2.78 -3.09
C GLN A 42 19.27 3.09 -3.93
N GLY A 43 18.09 3.06 -3.30
CA GLY A 43 16.84 3.46 -3.94
C GLY A 43 16.84 4.92 -4.39
N GLN A 44 17.37 5.84 -3.59
CA GLN A 44 17.53 7.25 -3.97
C GLN A 44 18.49 7.46 -5.13
N LEU A 45 19.52 6.63 -5.25
CA LEU A 45 20.49 6.69 -6.34
C LEU A 45 20.06 5.90 -7.58
N SER A 46 18.98 5.13 -7.50
CA SER A 46 18.45 4.34 -8.62
C SER A 46 17.79 5.20 -9.70
N ASP A 47 17.46 4.57 -10.83
CA ASP A 47 16.74 5.17 -11.96
C ASP A 47 15.21 5.15 -11.77
N LEU A 48 14.72 4.94 -10.54
CA LEU A 48 13.29 4.98 -10.26
C LEU A 48 12.70 6.36 -10.59
N PRO A 49 11.55 6.44 -11.29
CA PRO A 49 10.91 7.71 -11.63
C PRO A 49 10.55 8.57 -10.42
N ARG A 50 10.21 7.93 -9.29
CA ARG A 50 9.99 8.55 -7.98
C ARG A 50 10.86 7.85 -6.95
N LYS A 51 11.63 8.62 -6.18
CA LYS A 51 12.67 8.14 -5.25
C LYS A 51 12.23 8.24 -3.79
N SER A 52 10.93 8.02 -3.53
CA SER A 52 10.36 7.94 -2.18
C SER A 52 10.33 6.49 -1.69
N ILE A 53 10.03 6.31 -0.41
CA ILE A 53 10.08 5.00 0.27
C ILE A 53 9.17 3.94 -0.37
N GLU A 54 7.96 4.33 -0.80
CA GLU A 54 6.96 3.45 -1.42
C GLU A 54 7.44 2.87 -2.78
N PRO A 55 7.84 3.68 -3.79
CA PRO A 55 8.44 3.16 -5.02
C PRO A 55 9.67 2.28 -4.80
N ILE A 56 10.54 2.64 -3.85
CA ILE A 56 11.74 1.86 -3.53
C ILE A 56 11.31 0.48 -3.00
N ALA A 57 10.37 0.43 -2.06
CA ALA A 57 9.86 -0.82 -1.51
C ALA A 57 9.19 -1.69 -2.59
N LEU A 58 8.41 -1.10 -3.48
CA LEU A 58 7.78 -1.83 -4.58
C LEU A 58 8.83 -2.43 -5.55
N ALA A 59 9.89 -1.68 -5.85
CA ALA A 59 11.00 -2.17 -6.66
C ALA A 59 11.74 -3.33 -5.98
N GLN A 60 11.92 -3.28 -4.65
CA GLN A 60 12.50 -4.38 -3.88
C GLN A 60 11.61 -5.63 -3.89
N ILE A 61 10.29 -5.47 -3.77
CA ILE A 61 9.34 -6.59 -3.91
C ILE A 61 9.48 -7.20 -5.31
N ALA A 62 9.43 -6.40 -6.37
CA ALA A 62 9.57 -6.90 -7.74
C ALA A 62 10.90 -7.62 -7.96
N HIS A 63 12.00 -7.08 -7.43
CA HIS A 63 13.33 -7.69 -7.49
C HIS A 63 13.38 -9.03 -6.74
N ALA A 64 12.82 -9.11 -5.53
CA ALA A 64 12.74 -10.35 -4.77
C ALA A 64 11.96 -11.44 -5.53
N LEU A 65 10.82 -11.08 -6.11
CA LEU A 65 10.02 -11.99 -6.94
C LEU A 65 10.78 -12.45 -8.19
N GLY A 66 11.49 -11.54 -8.85
CA GLY A 66 12.33 -11.84 -10.01
C GLY A 66 13.46 -12.81 -9.70
N ASN A 67 13.97 -12.78 -8.47
CA ASN A 67 14.96 -13.73 -7.95
C ASN A 67 14.35 -15.02 -7.36
N GLY A 68 13.04 -15.23 -7.53
CA GLY A 68 12.38 -16.46 -7.11
C GLY A 68 11.96 -16.51 -5.64
N ILE A 69 12.12 -15.43 -4.87
CA ILE A 69 11.60 -15.35 -3.50
C ILE A 69 10.08 -15.30 -3.58
N ARG A 70 9.40 -16.28 -3.00
CA ARG A 70 7.94 -16.34 -2.93
C ARG A 70 7.50 -16.35 -1.49
N VAL A 71 6.60 -15.45 -1.14
CA VAL A 71 6.01 -15.34 0.20
C VAL A 71 4.50 -15.54 0.10
N ARG A 72 3.86 -15.92 1.20
CA ARG A 72 2.39 -16.00 1.24
C ARG A 72 1.73 -14.63 1.23
N ALA A 73 2.34 -13.68 1.92
CA ALA A 73 1.91 -12.29 1.98
C ALA A 73 3.07 -11.40 2.41
N TRP A 74 3.11 -10.16 1.91
CA TRP A 74 3.96 -9.11 2.43
C TRP A 74 3.29 -8.43 3.62
N THR A 75 4.08 -8.01 4.61
CA THR A 75 3.58 -7.27 5.77
C THR A 75 4.19 -5.89 5.86
N PHE A 76 3.40 -4.88 6.22
CA PHE A 76 3.88 -3.50 6.37
C PHE A 76 3.01 -2.70 7.35
N ASP A 77 3.57 -1.58 7.82
CA ASP A 77 2.94 -0.67 8.77
C ASP A 77 2.00 0.36 8.11
N GLU A 78 1.44 1.25 8.92
CA GLU A 78 0.50 2.30 8.50
C GLU A 78 1.10 3.27 7.45
N LEU A 79 2.42 3.45 7.44
CA LEU A 79 3.09 4.35 6.49
C LEU A 79 2.88 3.84 5.06
N TYR A 80 3.14 2.56 4.82
CA TYR A 80 2.93 1.94 3.52
C TYR A 80 1.45 1.69 3.21
N GLY A 81 0.64 1.38 4.23
CA GLY A 81 -0.80 1.14 4.03
C GLY A 81 -1.61 2.39 3.66
N ARG A 82 -1.06 3.59 3.89
CA ARG A 82 -1.65 4.85 3.39
C ARG A 82 -1.52 5.00 1.87
N GLY A 83 -0.44 4.50 1.28
CA GLY A 83 -0.08 4.70 -0.12
C GLY A 83 -0.95 3.89 -1.09
N ARG A 84 -1.96 4.52 -1.71
CA ARG A 84 -2.82 3.83 -2.70
C ARG A 84 -2.03 3.28 -3.88
N GLU A 85 -1.08 4.05 -4.40
CA GLU A 85 -0.23 3.62 -5.52
C GLU A 85 0.65 2.43 -5.14
N PHE A 86 1.16 2.40 -3.90
CA PHE A 86 1.92 1.27 -3.38
C PHE A 86 1.05 0.00 -3.30
N LEU A 87 -0.13 0.09 -2.69
CA LEU A 87 -1.07 -1.04 -2.61
C LEU A 87 -1.49 -1.54 -4.00
N ASP A 88 -1.76 -0.62 -4.95
CA ASP A 88 -2.01 -0.94 -6.36
C ASP A 88 -0.82 -1.69 -6.97
N GLY A 89 0.41 -1.23 -6.72
CA GLY A 89 1.63 -1.87 -7.20
C GLY A 89 1.81 -3.29 -6.68
N VAL A 90 1.62 -3.52 -5.37
CA VAL A 90 1.76 -4.86 -4.77
C VAL A 90 0.68 -5.81 -5.31
N SER A 91 -0.57 -5.34 -5.45
CA SER A 91 -1.63 -6.12 -6.09
C SER A 91 -1.33 -6.43 -7.56
N ALA A 92 -0.77 -5.48 -8.31
CA ALA A 92 -0.47 -5.63 -9.74
C ALA A 92 0.60 -6.70 -10.01
N VAL A 93 1.55 -6.90 -9.08
CA VAL A 93 2.53 -8.00 -9.14
C VAL A 93 1.97 -9.34 -8.64
N GLY A 94 0.66 -9.41 -8.38
CA GLY A 94 -0.03 -10.63 -7.98
C GLY A 94 0.34 -11.14 -6.60
N GLN A 95 0.86 -10.26 -5.72
CA GLN A 95 1.21 -10.63 -4.36
C GLN A 95 0.11 -10.26 -3.38
N ASN A 96 -0.15 -11.16 -2.44
CA ASN A 96 -0.99 -10.84 -1.30
C ASN A 96 -0.21 -9.99 -0.29
N PHE A 97 -0.93 -9.25 0.53
CA PHE A 97 -0.33 -8.49 1.62
C PHE A 97 -1.29 -8.36 2.81
N VAL A 98 -0.71 -8.10 3.97
CA VAL A 98 -1.40 -7.72 5.20
C VAL A 98 -0.72 -6.48 5.73
N GLY A 99 -1.44 -5.39 5.89
CA GLY A 99 -0.82 -4.18 6.41
C GLY A 99 -1.78 -3.34 7.22
N GLU A 100 -1.20 -2.54 8.10
CA GLU A 100 -1.95 -1.55 8.85
C GLU A 100 -2.35 -0.41 7.93
N ILE A 101 -3.56 0.10 8.08
CA ILE A 101 -4.08 1.24 7.32
C ILE A 101 -4.47 2.35 8.28
N PRO A 102 -4.34 3.62 7.87
CA PRO A 102 -4.65 4.70 8.75
C PRO A 102 -6.15 4.80 8.99
N ARG A 103 -6.54 5.34 10.15
CA ARG A 103 -7.95 5.44 10.56
C ARG A 103 -8.80 6.34 9.64
N ASP A 104 -8.16 7.28 8.95
CA ASP A 104 -8.76 8.18 7.95
C ASP A 104 -8.83 7.56 6.55
N PHE A 105 -8.32 6.33 6.36
CA PHE A 105 -8.39 5.64 5.08
C PHE A 105 -9.84 5.45 4.67
N THR A 106 -10.18 5.78 3.42
CA THR A 106 -11.57 5.84 2.96
C THR A 106 -11.87 4.76 1.92
N GLY A 107 -13.02 4.11 2.04
CA GLY A 107 -13.50 3.12 1.09
C GLY A 107 -14.95 2.71 1.35
N TRP A 108 -15.33 1.54 0.86
CA TRP A 108 -16.68 1.00 0.99
C TRP A 108 -16.66 -0.41 1.58
N LEU A 109 -17.66 -0.76 2.38
CA LEU A 109 -17.86 -2.14 2.87
C LEU A 109 -18.79 -2.96 1.95
N GLN A 110 -19.34 -2.32 0.93
CA GLN A 110 -20.15 -2.94 -0.12
C GLN A 110 -19.65 -2.41 -1.44
N GLU A 111 -19.57 -3.27 -2.46
CA GLU A 111 -19.12 -2.87 -3.79
C GLU A 111 -20.06 -1.79 -4.33
N PRO A 112 -19.58 -0.54 -4.52
CA PRO A 112 -20.46 0.51 -4.96
C PRO A 112 -20.68 0.41 -6.47
N ARG A 113 -21.91 0.67 -6.88
CA ARG A 113 -22.26 0.63 -8.31
C ARG A 113 -21.58 1.78 -9.07
N VAL A 114 -20.63 1.43 -9.94
CA VAL A 114 -19.97 2.36 -10.87
C VAL A 114 -20.71 2.40 -12.20
N LEU A 115 -21.08 3.60 -12.63
CA LEU A 115 -21.65 3.85 -13.96
C LEU A 115 -20.52 4.10 -14.96
N ARG A 116 -20.49 3.30 -16.02
CA ARG A 116 -19.57 3.45 -17.15
C ARG A 116 -20.18 4.33 -18.24
N HIS A 117 -19.37 4.69 -19.23
CA HIS A 117 -19.83 5.50 -20.36
C HIS A 117 -21.08 4.87 -21.01
N PRO A 118 -22.20 5.62 -21.10
CA PRO A 118 -23.40 5.10 -21.74
C PRO A 118 -23.13 4.84 -23.23
N GLY A 119 -23.71 3.76 -23.74
CA GLY A 119 -23.64 3.42 -25.16
C GLY A 119 -24.25 4.51 -26.04
N ARG A 120 -23.97 4.47 -27.35
CA ARG A 120 -24.43 5.48 -28.32
C ARG A 120 -25.96 5.70 -28.31
N GLN A 121 -26.73 4.67 -27.95
CA GLN A 121 -28.19 4.71 -27.87
C GLN A 121 -28.73 5.31 -26.56
N GLU A 122 -27.96 5.30 -25.47
CA GLU A 122 -28.37 5.77 -24.13
C GLU A 122 -27.86 7.18 -23.81
N LYS A 123 -27.27 7.88 -24.79
CA LYS A 123 -26.80 9.26 -24.58
C LYS A 123 -28.00 10.15 -24.30
N PRO A 124 -28.08 10.81 -23.13
CA PRO A 124 -29.16 11.74 -22.85
C PRO A 124 -29.14 12.86 -23.90
N LYS A 125 -30.27 13.05 -24.59
CA LYS A 125 -30.48 14.12 -25.56
C LYS A 125 -30.69 15.44 -24.80
N GLY A 126 -29.59 16.07 -24.40
CA GLY A 126 -29.59 17.35 -23.69
C GLY A 126 -29.12 17.24 -22.23
N GLY A 127 -28.40 18.27 -21.79
CA GLY A 127 -27.84 18.39 -20.43
C GLY A 127 -26.31 18.51 -20.39
N ARG A 128 -25.77 18.92 -19.24
CA ARG A 128 -24.32 19.06 -19.01
C ARG A 128 -23.63 17.69 -19.15
N LYS A 129 -22.62 17.60 -20.02
CA LYS A 129 -21.78 16.41 -20.18
C LYS A 129 -21.23 15.98 -18.82
N ARG A 130 -21.49 14.73 -18.42
CA ARG A 130 -20.97 14.14 -17.18
C ARG A 130 -19.67 13.39 -17.48
N ARG A 131 -18.72 13.42 -16.54
CA ARG A 131 -17.51 12.58 -16.59
C ARG A 131 -17.86 11.16 -16.16
N TYR A 132 -17.25 10.20 -16.85
CA TYR A 132 -17.34 8.77 -16.60
C TYR A 132 -15.91 8.21 -16.60
N PRO A 133 -15.64 7.11 -15.87
CA PRO A 133 -16.55 6.41 -14.97
C PRO A 133 -16.94 7.25 -13.74
N ARG A 134 -18.08 6.96 -13.12
CA ARG A 134 -18.52 7.66 -11.90
C ARG A 134 -19.35 6.78 -10.98
N LEU A 135 -19.37 7.13 -9.70
CA LEU A 135 -20.27 6.52 -8.74
C LEU A 135 -21.74 6.80 -9.08
N SER A 136 -22.60 5.78 -8.96
CA SER A 136 -24.05 5.95 -9.00
C SER A 136 -24.50 6.83 -7.84
N ARG A 137 -25.53 7.67 -8.06
CA ARG A 137 -26.15 8.45 -6.97
C ARG A 137 -26.81 7.58 -5.90
N GLN A 138 -27.13 6.33 -6.24
CA GLN A 138 -27.73 5.36 -5.33
C GLN A 138 -26.68 4.58 -4.52
N ALA A 139 -25.40 4.67 -4.88
CA ALA A 139 -24.35 4.01 -4.13
C ALA A 139 -24.04 4.80 -2.85
N LEU A 140 -23.72 4.06 -1.78
CA LEU A 140 -23.26 4.68 -0.54
C LEU A 140 -21.95 5.45 -0.77
N PRO A 141 -21.76 6.62 -0.12
CA PRO A 141 -20.50 7.33 -0.20
C PRO A 141 -19.39 6.52 0.46
N ALA A 142 -18.15 6.77 0.04
CA ALA A 142 -16.99 6.22 0.71
C ALA A 142 -16.92 6.78 2.13
N CYS A 143 -16.59 5.95 3.11
CA CYS A 143 -16.49 6.34 4.51
C CYS A 143 -15.11 5.96 5.07
N GLU A 144 -14.66 6.71 6.06
CA GLU A 144 -13.37 6.46 6.73
C GLU A 144 -13.45 5.23 7.63
N VAL A 145 -12.35 4.48 7.74
CA VAL A 145 -12.25 3.28 8.57
C VAL A 145 -12.70 3.53 10.02
N ARG A 146 -12.32 4.67 10.61
CA ARG A 146 -12.74 5.07 11.97
C ARG A 146 -14.25 5.15 12.17
N ASN A 147 -15.00 5.40 11.11
CA ASN A 147 -16.46 5.48 11.15
C ASN A 147 -17.09 4.15 10.72
N LEU A 148 -16.43 3.42 9.83
CA LEU A 148 -16.93 2.13 9.35
C LEU A 148 -16.98 1.08 10.46
N ALA A 149 -15.93 0.94 11.27
CA ALA A 149 -15.90 -0.03 12.36
C ALA A 149 -17.05 0.16 13.39
N PRO A 150 -17.27 1.35 13.98
CA PRO A 150 -18.30 1.53 15.00
C PRO A 150 -19.73 1.69 14.45
N TYR A 151 -19.92 2.19 13.23
CA TYR A 151 -21.25 2.57 12.72
C TYR A 151 -21.80 1.62 11.66
N SER A 152 -20.97 0.78 11.03
CA SER A 152 -21.46 -0.12 10.00
C SER A 152 -22.28 -1.28 10.59
N PRO A 153 -23.42 -1.62 9.96
CA PRO A 153 -24.15 -2.84 10.28
C PRO A 153 -23.33 -4.13 10.10
N VAL A 154 -22.28 -4.12 9.26
CA VAL A 154 -21.43 -5.30 9.01
C VAL A 154 -20.69 -5.71 10.27
N PHE A 155 -19.99 -4.77 10.92
CA PHE A 155 -19.24 -5.01 12.14
C PHE A 155 -20.16 -5.17 13.36
N ARG A 156 -21.20 -4.33 13.48
CA ARG A 156 -22.16 -4.42 14.60
C ARG A 156 -22.90 -5.76 14.72
N LYS A 157 -23.06 -6.47 13.62
CA LYS A 157 -23.74 -7.79 13.58
C LYS A 157 -22.76 -8.96 13.64
N GLN A 158 -21.47 -8.70 13.46
CA GLN A 158 -20.44 -9.73 13.53
C GLN A 158 -20.15 -10.02 15.00
N GLN A 159 -20.01 -11.30 15.35
CA GLN A 159 -19.45 -11.68 16.64
C GLN A 159 -17.93 -11.78 16.47
N GLY A 160 -17.18 -11.08 17.31
CA GLY A 160 -15.72 -11.10 17.27
C GLY A 160 -15.18 -12.50 17.53
N GLN A 161 -14.31 -12.96 16.64
CA GLN A 161 -13.63 -14.24 16.81
C GLN A 161 -12.40 -14.05 17.69
N LYS A 162 -12.30 -14.83 18.77
CA LYS A 162 -11.15 -14.78 19.69
C LYS A 162 -10.02 -15.66 19.19
N PHE A 163 -8.84 -15.07 19.00
CA PHE A 163 -7.61 -15.73 18.65
C PHE A 163 -6.61 -15.62 19.79
N ARG A 164 -6.15 -16.76 20.31
CA ARG A 164 -5.04 -16.78 21.27
C ARG A 164 -3.73 -16.66 20.48
N ILE A 165 -3.03 -15.54 20.64
CA ILE A 165 -1.84 -15.22 19.87
C ILE A 165 -0.61 -15.87 20.50
N LYS A 166 -0.38 -15.58 21.79
CA LYS A 166 0.75 -16.12 22.56
C LYS A 166 0.49 -16.00 24.04
N ASP A 167 1.22 -16.76 24.83
CA ASP A 167 1.22 -16.63 26.28
C ASP A 167 2.30 -15.65 26.70
N GLY A 168 1.91 -14.58 27.38
CA GLY A 168 2.82 -13.62 27.99
C GLY A 168 2.98 -13.87 29.48
N GLU A 169 3.95 -13.18 30.10
CA GLU A 169 4.19 -13.25 31.56
C GLU A 169 2.97 -12.82 32.39
N LYS A 170 2.06 -12.04 31.81
CA LYS A 170 0.81 -11.58 32.42
C LYS A 170 -0.42 -12.40 32.01
N GLY A 171 -0.23 -13.58 31.40
CA GLY A 171 -1.29 -14.45 30.91
C GLY A 171 -1.45 -14.44 29.38
N PRO A 172 -2.44 -15.19 28.85
CA PRO A 172 -2.64 -15.36 27.42
C PRO A 172 -3.07 -14.04 26.74
N ILE A 173 -2.34 -13.65 25.69
CA ILE A 173 -2.73 -12.55 24.82
C ILE A 173 -3.77 -13.09 23.83
N VAL A 174 -5.02 -12.68 24.04
CA VAL A 174 -6.15 -13.02 23.18
C VAL A 174 -6.57 -11.78 22.41
N TRP A 175 -6.64 -11.90 21.09
CA TRP A 175 -7.15 -10.88 20.19
C TRP A 175 -8.59 -11.20 19.82
N GLU A 176 -9.43 -10.17 19.75
CA GLU A 176 -10.76 -10.28 19.17
C GLU A 176 -10.72 -9.68 17.77
N VAL A 177 -11.07 -10.49 16.78
CA VAL A 177 -10.92 -10.14 15.36
C VAL A 177 -12.29 -10.14 14.70
N GLU A 178 -12.58 -9.05 14.01
CA GLU A 178 -13.69 -8.88 13.09
C GLU A 178 -13.15 -8.62 11.69
N HIS A 179 -13.91 -8.97 10.67
CA HIS A 179 -13.47 -8.83 9.28
C HIS A 179 -14.62 -8.51 8.34
N ALA A 180 -14.34 -7.67 7.35
CA ALA A 180 -15.27 -7.32 6.28
C ALA A 180 -14.52 -7.12 4.98
N THR A 181 -15.16 -7.41 3.84
CA THR A 181 -14.63 -7.03 2.53
C THR A 181 -14.61 -5.51 2.43
N PHE A 182 -13.44 -4.97 2.11
CA PHE A 182 -13.24 -3.53 1.99
C PHE A 182 -12.84 -3.20 0.55
N TYR A 183 -13.66 -2.40 -0.11
CA TYR A 183 -13.40 -1.88 -1.44
C TYR A 183 -12.68 -0.54 -1.30
N ARG A 184 -11.41 -0.51 -1.70
CA ARG A 184 -10.57 0.69 -1.62
C ARG A 184 -10.72 1.52 -2.90
N LYS A 185 -10.28 2.78 -2.84
CA LYS A 185 -10.16 3.61 -4.04
C LYS A 185 -8.89 3.20 -4.79
N HIS A 186 -9.03 2.95 -6.09
CA HIS A 186 -7.94 2.61 -7.01
C HIS A 186 -7.69 3.74 -8.00
N GLY A 187 -6.42 3.90 -8.39
CA GLY A 187 -6.01 4.77 -9.48
C GLY A 187 -6.44 6.25 -9.37
N PRO A 188 -6.41 7.00 -10.49
CA PRO A 188 -6.69 8.43 -10.50
C PRO A 188 -8.18 8.77 -10.38
N ASP A 189 -9.06 7.87 -10.82
CA ASP A 189 -10.51 8.08 -10.77
C ASP A 189 -11.09 7.88 -9.36
N GLY A 190 -10.33 7.25 -8.46
CA GLY A 190 -10.71 7.05 -7.06
C GLY A 190 -11.97 6.19 -6.89
N LEU A 191 -12.17 5.26 -7.82
CA LEU A 191 -13.26 4.29 -7.84
C LEU A 191 -12.73 2.91 -7.37
N PRO A 192 -13.61 2.00 -6.92
CA PRO A 192 -13.22 0.64 -6.60
C PRO A 192 -12.82 -0.16 -7.84
#